data_AF-A0A8J3HWC9-F1
#
_entry.id   AF-A0A8J3HWC9-F1
#
_cell.length_a   1.000
_cell.length_b   1.000
_cell.length_c   1.000
_cell.angle_alpha   90.00
_cell.angle_beta   90.00
_cell.angle_gamma   90.00
#
_symmetry.space_group_name_H-M   'P 1'
#
loop_
_entity.id
_entity.type
_entity.pdbx_description
1 polymer ?
#
loop_
_entity_poly.entity_id
_entity_poly.type
_entity_poly.pdbx_seq_one_letter_code
_entity_poly.pdbx_strand_id
1 'polypeptide(L)'
;MYPEDEAFEAQDNETGSDELLSEDDLRLPEGANILVRVHAVRAWLTRRKQDANLAFGQAALELQTLMQEAPEETRPRRRRARSTDPLARILTEQEKLQTEQSRVEAYEEAAELFEDYLTHNTGSDRVLVEYYLAIENILFTQDEVEEEATTQQHARKQAFEDVLHRLERVTAPELD
;
A
#
# COMPACT_ATOMS: atom_id res chain seq x y z
N MET A 1 41.79 -31.16 -13.78
CA MET A 1 40.89 -31.60 -14.85
C MET A 1 39.52 -31.68 -14.19
N TYR A 2 38.62 -30.83 -14.68
CA TYR A 2 37.28 -30.38 -14.26
C TYR A 2 36.67 -30.81 -12.90
N PRO A 3 36.16 -29.85 -12.10
CA PRO A 3 35.36 -30.13 -10.92
C PRO A 3 33.97 -30.65 -11.30
N GLU A 4 33.48 -31.61 -10.52
CA GLU A 4 32.14 -32.18 -10.61
C GLU A 4 31.11 -31.12 -10.20
N ASP A 5 30.31 -30.73 -11.18
CA ASP A 5 28.91 -30.33 -11.11
C ASP A 5 28.41 -29.75 -9.77
N GLU A 6 28.48 -28.43 -9.68
CA GLU A 6 27.52 -27.63 -8.92
C GLU A 6 26.11 -27.92 -9.46
N ALA A 7 25.49 -28.98 -8.96
CA ALA A 7 24.05 -29.10 -8.94
C ALA A 7 23.54 -28.02 -7.96
N PHE A 8 23.44 -26.78 -8.45
CA PHE A 8 22.42 -25.86 -7.97
C PHE A 8 21.08 -26.57 -8.23
N GLU A 9 20.65 -27.37 -7.25
CA GLU A 9 19.25 -27.70 -7.09
C GLU A 9 18.52 -26.35 -7.16
N ALA A 10 17.82 -26.13 -8.26
CA ALA A 10 16.78 -25.13 -8.31
C ALA A 10 15.86 -25.49 -7.15
N GLN A 11 16.00 -24.77 -6.03
CA GLN A 11 14.93 -24.67 -5.06
C GLN A 11 13.73 -24.28 -5.89
N ASP A 12 12.80 -25.21 -6.07
CA ASP A 12 11.44 -24.90 -6.44
C ASP A 12 11.05 -23.79 -5.46
N ASN A 13 11.02 -22.55 -5.97
CA ASN A 13 10.45 -21.43 -5.27
C ASN A 13 8.97 -21.79 -5.14
N GLU A 14 8.62 -22.52 -4.08
CA GLU A 14 7.25 -22.69 -3.64
C GLU A 14 6.74 -21.30 -3.31
N THR A 15 6.27 -20.59 -4.33
CA THR A 15 5.55 -19.33 -4.18
C THR A 15 4.34 -19.65 -3.30
N GLY A 16 4.38 -19.18 -2.06
CA GLY A 16 3.33 -19.45 -1.09
C GLY A 16 1.96 -19.02 -1.63
N SER A 17 0.91 -19.76 -1.26
CA SER A 17 -0.46 -19.47 -1.71
C SER A 17 -0.87 -18.01 -1.46
N ASP A 18 -0.38 -17.40 -0.39
CA ASP A 18 -0.67 -15.99 -0.07
C ASP A 18 -0.01 -15.01 -1.06
N GLU A 19 1.16 -15.35 -1.59
CA GLU A 19 1.86 -14.53 -2.59
C GLU A 19 1.04 -14.48 -3.89
N LEU A 20 0.57 -15.64 -4.37
CA LEU A 20 -0.29 -15.74 -5.56
C LEU A 20 -1.63 -15.03 -5.36
N LEU A 21 -2.20 -15.15 -4.15
CA LEU A 21 -3.47 -14.52 -3.81
C LEU A 21 -3.35 -13.00 -3.60
N SER A 22 -2.14 -12.47 -3.40
CA SER A 22 -1.88 -11.04 -3.21
C SER A 22 -1.68 -10.26 -4.50
N GLU A 23 -1.63 -10.92 -5.66
CA GLU A 23 -1.37 -10.23 -6.94
C GLU A 23 -2.48 -9.23 -7.28
N ASP A 24 -2.09 -8.03 -7.73
CA ASP A 24 -3.01 -6.94 -8.05
C ASP A 24 -3.97 -7.30 -9.19
N ASP A 25 -3.48 -8.05 -10.18
CA ASP A 25 -4.23 -8.47 -11.36
C ASP A 25 -4.98 -9.80 -11.17
N LEU A 26 -4.93 -10.37 -9.96
CA LEU A 26 -5.70 -11.57 -9.64
C LEU A 26 -7.19 -11.30 -9.81
N ARG A 27 -7.83 -12.11 -10.65
CA ARG A 27 -9.28 -12.22 -10.78
C ARG A 27 -9.71 -13.62 -10.38
N LEU A 28 -10.78 -13.70 -9.61
CA LEU A 28 -11.35 -14.99 -9.20
C LEU A 28 -12.61 -15.30 -10.02
N PRO A 29 -12.76 -16.55 -10.50
CA PRO A 29 -13.93 -16.96 -11.28
C PRO A 29 -15.21 -16.84 -10.45
N GLU A 30 -16.37 -16.71 -11.08
CA GLU A 30 -17.68 -16.54 -10.42
C GLU A 30 -18.00 -17.61 -9.37
N GLY A 31 -17.64 -18.86 -9.64
CA GLY A 31 -17.84 -19.99 -8.72
C GLY A 31 -16.82 -20.09 -7.58
N ALA A 32 -15.86 -19.16 -7.47
CA ALA A 32 -14.86 -19.19 -6.42
C ALA A 32 -15.53 -19.08 -5.03
N ASN A 33 -15.12 -19.98 -4.14
CA ASN A 33 -15.60 -20.02 -2.76
C ASN A 33 -15.35 -18.67 -2.07
N ILE A 34 -16.35 -18.18 -1.33
CA ILE A 34 -16.27 -16.92 -0.57
C ILE A 34 -15.03 -16.87 0.33
N LEU A 35 -14.62 -18.00 0.91
CA LEU A 35 -13.39 -18.08 1.73
C LEU A 35 -12.14 -17.76 0.91
N VAL A 36 -12.06 -18.22 -0.34
CA VAL A 36 -10.93 -17.92 -1.23
C VAL A 36 -10.91 -16.43 -1.59
N ARG A 37 -12.08 -15.83 -1.83
CA ARG A 37 -12.21 -14.39 -2.06
C ARG A 37 -11.76 -13.59 -0.83
N VAL A 38 -12.19 -14.00 0.36
CA VAL A 38 -11.77 -13.40 1.64
C VAL A 38 -10.25 -13.53 1.84
N HIS A 39 -9.68 -14.71 1.58
CA HIS A 39 -8.23 -14.91 1.66
C HIS A 39 -7.47 -14.05 0.64
N ALA A 40 -7.99 -13.89 -0.58
CA ALA A 40 -7.40 -13.04 -1.61
C ALA A 40 -7.40 -11.56 -1.23
N VAL A 41 -8.46 -11.07 -0.57
CA VAL A 41 -8.51 -9.70 -0.04
C VAL A 41 -7.55 -9.56 1.14
N ARG A 42 -7.53 -10.50 2.08
CA ARG A 42 -6.62 -10.48 3.24
C ARG A 42 -5.15 -10.50 2.83
N ALA A 43 -4.78 -11.40 1.92
CA ALA A 43 -3.42 -11.53 1.42
C ALA A 43 -2.97 -10.24 0.71
N TRP A 44 -3.84 -9.69 -0.13
CA TRP A 44 -3.59 -8.41 -0.81
C TRP A 44 -3.43 -7.25 0.17
N LEU A 45 -4.33 -7.10 1.15
CA LEU A 45 -4.23 -6.06 2.19
C LEU A 45 -2.93 -6.20 3.01
N THR A 46 -2.56 -7.44 3.34
CA THR A 46 -1.32 -7.74 4.08
C THR A 46 -0.10 -7.29 3.28
N ARG A 47 -0.05 -7.61 1.98
CA ARG A 47 1.01 -7.18 1.08
C ARG A 47 1.03 -5.65 0.92
N ARG A 48 -0.12 -5.02 0.68
CA ARG A 48 -0.20 -3.56 0.51
C ARG A 48 0.25 -2.80 1.74
N LYS A 49 -0.08 -3.30 2.93
CA LYS A 49 0.44 -2.76 4.18
C LYS A 49 1.96 -2.91 4.28
N GLN A 50 2.52 -4.05 3.87
CA GLN A 50 3.99 -4.24 3.86
C GLN A 50 4.65 -3.28 2.86
N ASP A 51 4.12 -3.15 1.65
CA ASP A 51 4.63 -2.26 0.61
C ASP A 51 4.59 -0.79 1.07
N ALA A 52 3.47 -0.35 1.67
CA ALA A 52 3.33 0.99 2.23
C ALA A 52 4.32 1.23 3.37
N ASN A 53 4.52 0.25 4.26
CA ASN A 53 5.51 0.35 5.34
C ASN A 53 6.94 0.44 4.82
N LEU A 54 7.27 -0.30 3.74
CA LEU A 54 8.57 -0.20 3.08
C LEU A 54 8.76 1.17 2.45
N ALA A 55 7.75 1.71 1.76
CA ALA A 55 7.79 3.04 1.17
C ALA A 55 7.97 4.14 2.24
N PHE A 56 7.23 4.06 3.34
CA PHE A 56 7.41 4.93 4.50
C PHE A 56 8.82 4.85 5.08
N GLY A 57 9.35 3.63 5.26
CA GLY A 57 10.72 3.41 5.74
C GLY A 57 11.78 4.00 4.81
N GLN A 58 11.60 3.88 3.49
CA GLN A 58 12.48 4.48 2.49
C GLN A 58 12.44 6.02 2.56
N ALA A 59 11.24 6.62 2.62
CA ALA A 59 11.09 8.06 2.78
C ALA A 59 11.74 8.57 4.08
N ALA A 60 11.63 7.81 5.17
CA ALA A 60 12.26 8.15 6.45
C ALA A 60 13.79 8.12 6.36
N LEU A 61 14.36 7.11 5.68
CA LEU A 61 15.80 7.00 5.46
C LEU A 61 16.34 8.12 4.56
N GLU A 62 15.60 8.48 3.51
CA GLU A 62 15.95 9.60 2.62
C GLU A 62 16.00 10.93 3.40
N LEU A 63 14.97 11.22 4.21
CA LEU A 63 14.92 12.40 5.06
C LEU A 63 16.09 12.41 6.07
N GLN A 64 16.36 11.28 6.72
CA GLN A 64 17.48 11.15 7.65
C GLN A 64 18.83 11.44 6.98
N THR A 65 19.04 10.93 5.77
CA THR A 65 20.26 11.13 4.99
C THR A 65 20.45 12.61 4.68
N LEU A 66 19.40 13.31 4.22
CA LEU A 66 19.46 14.75 3.96
C LEU A 66 19.77 15.57 5.21
N MET A 67 19.20 15.21 6.37
CA MET A 67 19.50 15.89 7.63
C MET A 67 20.95 15.67 8.10
N GLN A 68 21.55 14.52 7.78
CA GLN A 68 22.94 14.20 8.10
C GLN A 68 23.95 14.86 7.14
N GLU A 69 23.56 15.12 5.90
CA GLU A 69 24.39 15.82 4.90
C GLU A 69 24.38 17.36 5.07
N ALA A 70 23.37 17.91 5.74
CA ALA A 70 23.22 19.35 5.96
C ALA A 70 24.30 20.07 6.81
N PRO A 71 25.12 19.45 7.70
CA PRO A 71 26.01 20.21 8.59
C PRO A 71 27.43 20.53 8.07
N GLU A 72 27.79 20.39 6.78
CA GLU A 72 29.18 20.59 6.32
C GLU A 72 29.44 21.62 5.18
N GLU A 73 28.52 22.53 4.85
CA GLU A 73 28.82 23.62 3.89
C GLU A 73 29.18 24.97 4.56
N THR A 74 30.15 24.95 5.48
CA THR A 74 30.91 26.16 5.88
C THR A 74 32.20 26.29 5.07
N ARG A 75 32.11 26.47 3.74
CA ARG A 75 33.24 26.97 2.93
C ARG A 75 32.79 28.03 1.93
N PRO A 76 33.38 29.24 1.94
CA PRO A 76 32.97 30.29 1.02
C PRO A 76 33.69 30.09 -0.32
N ARG A 77 33.00 29.65 -1.38
CA ARG A 77 33.54 29.74 -2.75
C ARG A 77 32.50 30.04 -3.82
N ARG A 78 32.60 31.28 -4.28
CA ARG A 78 32.06 31.93 -5.49
C ARG A 78 31.54 31.01 -6.61
N ARG A 79 30.30 31.33 -7.03
CA ARG A 79 29.64 31.09 -8.33
C ARG A 79 29.54 29.63 -8.79
N ARG A 80 28.42 28.98 -8.47
CA ARG A 80 27.66 28.13 -9.40
C ARG A 80 26.16 28.28 -9.14
N ALA A 81 25.40 28.12 -10.21
CA ALA A 81 23.98 28.40 -10.32
C ALA A 81 23.13 27.56 -9.34
N ARG A 82 22.07 28.20 -8.82
CA ARG A 82 20.84 27.57 -8.31
C ARG A 82 21.07 26.46 -7.27
N SER A 83 21.53 26.84 -6.08
CA SER A 83 21.29 26.02 -4.89
C SER A 83 19.78 25.96 -4.67
N THR A 84 19.15 24.84 -5.01
CA THR A 84 17.85 24.48 -4.42
C THR A 84 18.04 24.59 -2.92
N ASP A 85 17.26 25.45 -2.27
CA ASP A 85 17.37 25.71 -0.84
C ASP A 85 17.36 24.36 -0.09
N PRO A 86 18.41 24.00 0.66
CA PRO A 86 18.44 22.72 1.39
C PRO A 86 17.23 22.60 2.33
N LEU A 87 16.70 23.72 2.84
CA LEU A 87 15.47 23.72 3.63
C LEU A 87 14.25 23.33 2.82
N ALA A 88 14.13 23.81 1.57
CA ALA A 88 13.03 23.43 0.69
C ALA A 88 13.04 21.92 0.39
N ARG A 89 14.23 21.31 0.24
CA ARG A 89 14.36 19.86 0.04
C ARG A 89 13.95 19.05 1.27
N ILE A 90 14.32 19.51 2.46
CA ILE A 90 13.91 18.87 3.72
C ILE A 90 12.38 18.94 3.87
N LEU A 91 11.79 20.09 3.56
CA LEU A 91 10.33 20.27 3.62
C LEU A 91 9.59 19.35 2.64
N THR A 92 10.08 19.20 1.41
CA THR A 92 9.46 18.29 0.43
C THR A 92 9.55 16.83 0.87
N GLU A 93 10.69 16.39 1.43
CA GLU A 93 10.81 15.01 1.92
C GLU A 93 9.98 14.78 3.19
N GLN A 94 9.80 15.82 4.03
CA GLN A 94 8.88 15.74 5.17
C GLN A 94 7.42 15.59 4.73
N GLU A 95 7.00 16.31 3.69
CA GLU A 95 5.67 16.15 3.11
C GLU A 95 5.47 14.76 2.49
N LYS A 96 6.49 14.24 1.79
CA LYS A 96 6.48 12.88 1.25
C LYS A 96 6.35 11.84 2.37
N LEU A 97 7.11 11.99 3.44
CA LEU A 97 7.04 11.11 4.61
C LEU A 97 5.62 11.08 5.22
N GLN A 98 5.00 12.26 5.39
CA GLN A 98 3.63 12.35 5.89
C GLN A 98 2.60 11.72 4.94
N THR A 99 2.83 11.84 3.64
CA THR A 99 1.98 11.23 2.61
C THR A 99 2.04 9.70 2.68
N GLU A 100 3.25 9.14 2.77
CA GLU A 100 3.43 7.68 2.91
C GLU A 100 2.91 7.18 4.28
N GLN A 101 3.07 7.95 5.35
CA GLN A 101 2.47 7.64 6.63
C GLN A 101 0.94 7.55 6.54
N SER A 102 0.30 8.52 5.87
CA SER A 102 -1.15 8.52 5.70
C SER A 102 -1.64 7.31 4.90
N ARG A 103 -0.86 6.83 3.92
CA ARG A 103 -1.16 5.57 3.22
C ARG A 103 -1.06 4.35 4.13
N VAL A 104 -0.02 4.26 4.96
CA VAL A 104 0.12 3.17 5.93
C VAL A 104 -1.10 3.11 6.85
N GLU A 105 -1.46 4.26 7.44
CA GLU A 105 -2.61 4.37 8.34
C GLU A 105 -3.92 3.97 7.64
N ALA A 106 -4.12 4.36 6.37
CA ALA A 106 -5.30 3.99 5.60
C ALA A 106 -5.38 2.48 5.32
N TYR A 107 -4.27 1.84 4.96
CA TYR A 107 -4.23 0.39 4.74
C TYR A 107 -4.37 -0.41 6.05
N GLU A 108 -3.86 0.11 7.17
CA GLU A 108 -4.08 -0.47 8.49
C GLU A 108 -5.54 -0.40 8.89
N GLU A 109 -6.17 0.77 8.77
CA GLU A 109 -7.60 0.97 9.04
C GLU A 109 -8.46 0.07 8.15
N ALA A 110 -8.16 -0.02 6.85
CA ALA A 110 -8.88 -0.89 5.93
C ALA A 110 -8.77 -2.37 6.34
N ALA A 111 -7.59 -2.81 6.79
CA ALA A 111 -7.36 -4.18 7.24
C ALA A 111 -8.06 -4.49 8.57
N GLU A 112 -8.00 -3.57 9.54
CA GLU A 112 -8.70 -3.71 10.83
C GLU A 112 -10.21 -3.79 10.61
N LEU A 113 -10.77 -2.89 9.81
CA LEU A 113 -12.18 -2.88 9.47
C LEU A 113 -12.57 -4.20 8.79
N PHE A 114 -11.75 -4.73 7.88
CA PHE A 114 -12.01 -6.03 7.24
C PHE A 114 -12.10 -7.19 8.25
N GLU A 115 -11.15 -7.25 9.20
CA GLU A 115 -11.14 -8.26 10.25
C GLU A 115 -12.34 -8.12 11.21
N ASP A 116 -12.75 -6.90 11.51
CA ASP A 116 -13.96 -6.63 12.29
C ASP A 116 -15.20 -7.17 11.60
N TYR A 117 -15.35 -6.97 10.28
CA TYR A 117 -16.47 -7.56 9.53
C TYR A 117 -16.39 -9.09 9.52
N LEU A 118 -15.21 -9.69 9.38
CA LEU A 118 -15.06 -11.14 9.41
C LEU A 118 -15.42 -11.77 10.76
N THR A 119 -15.00 -11.14 11.86
CA THR A 119 -15.26 -11.63 13.22
C THR A 119 -16.74 -11.51 13.60
N HIS A 120 -17.43 -10.46 13.18
CA HIS A 120 -18.84 -10.23 13.51
C HIS A 120 -19.82 -10.92 12.55
N ASN A 121 -19.40 -11.31 11.33
CA ASN A 121 -20.27 -11.90 10.30
C ASN A 121 -19.82 -13.29 9.81
N THR A 122 -19.17 -14.07 10.66
CA THR A 122 -18.58 -15.43 10.43
C THR A 122 -19.37 -16.48 9.60
N GLY A 123 -20.60 -16.22 9.16
CA GLY A 123 -21.37 -17.10 8.27
C GLY A 123 -22.12 -16.41 7.11
N SER A 124 -21.83 -15.14 6.82
CA SER A 124 -22.55 -14.39 5.79
C SER A 124 -21.78 -14.36 4.47
N ASP A 125 -22.40 -14.86 3.39
CA ASP A 125 -21.96 -14.65 2.01
C ASP A 125 -21.88 -13.16 1.62
N ARG A 126 -22.35 -12.26 2.50
CA ARG A 126 -22.40 -10.80 2.29
C ARG A 126 -21.24 -10.03 2.91
N VAL A 127 -20.30 -10.69 3.61
CA VAL A 127 -19.16 -10.01 4.27
C VAL A 127 -18.44 -9.05 3.31
N LEU A 128 -18.13 -9.48 2.09
CA LEU A 128 -17.41 -8.65 1.13
C LEU A 128 -18.25 -7.46 0.62
N VAL A 129 -19.57 -7.62 0.54
CA VAL A 129 -20.49 -6.55 0.14
C VAL A 129 -20.62 -5.52 1.26
N GLU A 130 -20.76 -5.97 2.49
CA GLU A 130 -20.82 -5.07 3.66
C GLU A 130 -19.51 -4.32 3.85
N TYR A 131 -18.39 -4.99 3.67
CA TYR A 131 -17.07 -4.36 3.65
C TYR A 131 -16.94 -3.32 2.54
N TYR A 132 -17.35 -3.65 1.30
CA TYR A 132 -17.36 -2.72 0.17
C TYR A 132 -18.15 -1.44 0.51
N LEU A 133 -19.38 -1.58 1.02
CA LEU A 133 -20.24 -0.45 1.38
C LEU A 133 -19.64 0.38 2.52
N ALA A 134 -18.93 -0.24 3.45
CA ALA A 134 -18.25 0.47 4.53
C ALA A 134 -17.11 1.36 3.99
N ILE A 135 -16.28 0.83 3.09
CA ILE A 135 -15.20 1.60 2.45
C ILE A 135 -15.78 2.71 1.55
N GLU A 136 -16.84 2.43 0.79
CA GLU A 136 -17.54 3.43 -0.03
C GLU A 136 -18.11 4.57 0.83
N ASN A 137 -18.69 4.26 1.99
CA ASN A 137 -19.20 5.27 2.91
C ASN A 137 -18.08 6.13 3.52
N ILE A 138 -16.90 5.55 3.78
CA ILE A 138 -15.72 6.32 4.23
C ILE A 138 -15.29 7.31 3.15
N LEU A 139 -15.21 6.88 1.88
CA LEU A 139 -14.87 7.73 0.75
C LEU A 139 -15.91 8.85 0.55
N PHE A 140 -17.20 8.52 0.60
CA PHE A 140 -18.28 9.50 0.48
C PHE A 140 -18.21 10.55 1.60
N THR A 141 -17.95 10.14 2.83
CA THR A 141 -17.79 11.06 3.97
C THR A 141 -16.55 11.95 3.82
N GLN A 142 -15.47 11.44 3.20
CA GLN A 142 -14.28 12.24 2.93
C GLN A 142 -14.58 13.33 1.89
N ASP A 143 -15.31 13.00 0.82
CA ASP A 143 -15.68 13.94 -0.25
C ASP A 143 -16.57 15.09 0.23
N GLU A 144 -17.47 14.84 1.20
CA GLU A 144 -18.31 15.89 1.78
C GLU A 144 -17.53 16.94 2.59
N VAL A 145 -16.31 16.62 3.03
CA VAL A 145 -15.44 17.50 3.83
C VAL A 145 -14.48 18.30 2.92
N GLU A 146 -14.41 18.02 1.62
CA GLU A 146 -13.44 18.57 0.66
C GLU A 146 -13.81 19.98 0.13
N GLU A 147 -13.48 21.04 0.87
CA GLU A 147 -13.25 22.37 0.27
C GLU A 147 -11.75 22.70 0.06
N GLU A 148 -10.82 22.07 0.81
CA GLU A 148 -9.36 22.23 0.65
C GLU A 148 -8.62 20.91 1.01
N ALA A 149 -8.64 19.92 0.11
CA ALA A 149 -8.00 18.63 0.34
C ALA A 149 -6.45 18.75 0.41
N THR A 150 -5.86 18.22 1.47
CA THR A 150 -4.40 18.15 1.64
C THR A 150 -3.80 16.96 0.89
N THR A 151 -2.49 17.01 0.57
CA THR A 151 -1.76 15.89 -0.07
C THR A 151 -1.92 14.57 0.69
N GLN A 152 -2.01 14.63 2.02
CA GLN A 152 -2.24 13.47 2.90
C GLN A 152 -3.64 12.87 2.71
N GLN A 153 -4.68 13.71 2.67
CA GLN A 153 -6.05 13.24 2.45
C GLN A 153 -6.21 12.57 1.08
N HIS A 154 -5.58 13.12 0.03
CA HIS A 154 -5.54 12.46 -1.27
C HIS A 154 -4.89 11.09 -1.23
N ALA A 155 -3.80 10.92 -0.47
CA ALA A 155 -3.10 9.65 -0.35
C ALA A 155 -3.92 8.61 0.42
N ARG A 156 -4.63 9.03 1.47
CA ARG A 156 -5.60 8.21 2.21
C ARG A 156 -6.77 7.79 1.33
N LYS A 157 -7.37 8.72 0.58
CA LYS A 157 -8.44 8.45 -0.38
C LYS A 157 -8.02 7.42 -1.42
N GLN A 158 -6.85 7.62 -2.01
CA GLN A 158 -6.29 6.68 -2.99
C GLN A 158 -6.15 5.25 -2.43
N ALA A 159 -5.70 5.11 -1.18
CA ALA A 159 -5.58 3.78 -0.56
C ALA A 159 -6.95 3.08 -0.42
N PHE A 160 -8.02 3.81 -0.06
CA PHE A 160 -9.37 3.26 0.00
C PHE A 160 -9.95 2.95 -1.40
N GLU A 161 -9.66 3.77 -2.41
CA GLU A 161 -10.01 3.47 -3.80
C GLU A 161 -9.32 2.19 -4.30
N ASP A 162 -8.04 2.00 -3.98
CA ASP A 162 -7.31 0.77 -4.29
C ASP A 162 -7.99 -0.46 -3.66
N VAL A 163 -8.48 -0.33 -2.42
CA VAL A 163 -9.24 -1.40 -1.73
C VAL A 163 -10.55 -1.70 -2.46
N LEU A 164 -11.31 -0.69 -2.88
CA LEU A 164 -12.54 -0.89 -3.67
C LEU A 164 -12.25 -1.60 -4.99
N HIS A 165 -11.25 -1.13 -5.74
CA HIS A 165 -10.83 -1.77 -6.99
C HIS A 165 -10.43 -3.23 -6.77
N ARG A 166 -9.77 -3.52 -5.64
CA ARG A 166 -9.44 -4.91 -5.28
C ARG A 166 -10.70 -5.73 -5.04
N LEU A 167 -11.64 -5.22 -4.27
CA LEU A 167 -12.89 -5.90 -4.00
C LEU A 167 -13.67 -6.17 -5.28
N GLU A 168 -13.76 -5.20 -6.18
CA GLU A 168 -14.41 -5.37 -7.48
C GLU A 168 -13.74 -6.48 -8.29
N ARG A 169 -12.41 -6.52 -8.40
CA ARG A 169 -11.71 -7.60 -9.13
C ARG A 169 -11.91 -8.99 -8.54
N VAL A 170 -12.05 -9.06 -7.22
CA VAL A 170 -12.21 -10.30 -6.46
C VAL A 170 -13.68 -10.69 -6.29
N THR A 171 -14.64 -9.84 -6.63
CA THR A 171 -16.09 -10.11 -6.47
C THR A 171 -16.90 -10.00 -7.77
N ALA A 172 -16.40 -9.30 -8.78
CA ALA A 172 -17.12 -9.09 -10.03
C ALA A 172 -17.28 -10.40 -10.83
N PRO A 173 -18.43 -10.55 -11.51
CA PRO A 173 -18.64 -11.62 -12.47
C PRO A 173 -17.71 -11.49 -13.68
N GLU A 174 -17.35 -12.62 -14.31
CA GLU A 174 -16.64 -12.62 -15.59
C GLU A 174 -17.62 -12.06 -16.64
N LEU A 175 -17.45 -10.80 -17.01
CA LEU A 175 -18.13 -10.27 -18.20
C LEU A 175 -17.45 -10.90 -19.43
N ASP A 176 -18.08 -11.94 -19.96
CA ASP A 176 -17.83 -12.52 -21.30
C ASP A 176 -17.80 -11.44 -22.40
#